data_AF-A0A524MH16-F1
#
_entry.id   AF-A0A524MH16-F1
#
_cell.length_a   1.000
_cell.length_b   1.000
_cell.length_c   1.000
_cell.angle_alpha   90.00
_cell.angle_beta   90.00
_cell.angle_gamma   90.00
#
_symmetry.space_group_name_H-M   'P 1'
#
loop_
_entity.id
_entity.type
_entity.pdbx_description
1 polymer ?
#
loop_
_entity_poly.entity_id
_entity_poly.type
_entity_poly.pdbx_seq_one_letter_code
_entity_poly.pdbx_strand_id
1 'polypeptide(L)'
;MIFRRIPRSWIAAVLVSALAIGAGAQIPLSEFAQALYSIPVSNPDFILSSIELGIAQPDFPASALLRLIERLGGHPAPAFEKEALLLVLAHASEDGLPIEGLVSKALEGLARNIPPQAIEQGLSARMNLLAETRDLLYAKGIFSAPFGASLSVATAIPMERFNQLLIHISEPIGDFLEGGGSPFDGHVLYQEVRNRLTQLQGVTLLVEDVELVLDRIDPSDLTQVALAAVS
;
A
#
# COMPACT_ATOMS: atom_id res chain seq x y z
N MET A 1 -23.97 65.27 -9.04
CA MET A 1 -23.05 64.89 -10.13
C MET A 1 -21.64 64.83 -9.56
N ILE A 2 -20.93 63.72 -9.82
CA ILE A 2 -19.47 63.51 -9.74
C ILE A 2 -18.90 63.03 -8.38
N PHE A 3 -18.80 61.70 -8.30
CA PHE A 3 -17.85 60.90 -7.54
C PHE A 3 -16.43 60.98 -8.15
N ARG A 4 -15.38 61.02 -7.30
CA ARG A 4 -13.95 60.65 -7.49
C ARG A 4 -13.20 61.21 -6.26
N ARG A 5 -12.25 60.58 -5.55
CA ARG A 5 -11.32 59.45 -5.74
C ARG A 5 -10.83 59.02 -4.33
N ILE A 6 -10.60 57.72 -4.13
CA ILE A 6 -9.83 57.09 -3.02
C ILE A 6 -8.32 57.29 -3.34
N PRO A 7 -7.37 57.43 -2.38
CA PRO A 7 -6.57 56.24 -1.96
C PRO A 7 -5.81 56.28 -0.59
N ARG A 8 -5.44 55.07 -0.11
CA ARG A 8 -4.22 54.67 0.66
C ARG A 8 -4.11 55.24 2.10
N SER A 9 -3.80 54.52 3.18
CA SER A 9 -2.87 53.40 3.46
C SER A 9 -3.17 52.88 4.89
N TRP A 10 -3.49 51.60 5.13
CA TRP A 10 -2.57 50.52 5.59
C TRP A 10 -1.86 50.89 6.91
N ILE A 11 -2.05 50.19 8.03
CA ILE A 11 -1.46 48.87 8.35
C ILE A 11 -2.46 48.04 9.19
N ALA A 12 -2.93 46.92 8.64
CA ALA A 12 -3.49 45.83 9.43
C ALA A 12 -2.39 44.79 9.62
N ALA A 13 -2.08 44.46 10.87
CA ALA A 13 -1.12 43.42 11.23
C ALA A 13 -1.61 42.08 10.68
N VAL A 14 -0.83 41.50 9.76
CA VAL A 14 -1.00 40.11 9.34
C VAL A 14 -0.39 39.25 10.45
N LEU A 15 -1.25 38.71 11.32
CA LEU A 15 -0.91 37.57 12.15
C LEU A 15 -0.69 36.37 11.21
N VAL A 16 0.57 36.02 11.00
CA VAL A 16 0.94 34.74 10.42
C VAL A 16 0.72 33.69 11.50
N SER A 17 -0.46 33.07 11.49
CA SER A 17 -0.72 31.86 12.25
C SER A 17 0.09 30.73 11.61
N ALA A 18 1.26 30.46 12.17
CA ALA A 18 1.99 29.22 11.91
C ALA A 18 1.15 28.07 12.48
N LEU A 19 0.35 27.43 11.63
CA LEU A 19 -0.20 26.11 11.89
C LEU A 19 0.97 25.13 11.83
N ALA A 20 1.59 24.88 12.99
CA ALA A 20 2.40 23.70 13.21
C ALA A 20 1.44 22.50 13.25
N ILE A 21 1.07 22.01 12.07
CA ILE A 21 0.50 20.67 11.94
C ILE A 21 1.64 19.74 12.36
N GLY A 22 1.40 18.93 13.40
CA GLY A 22 2.40 18.08 14.02
C GLY A 22 3.13 17.25 12.96
N ALA A 23 4.40 17.56 12.75
CA ALA A 23 5.32 16.67 12.07
C ALA A 23 5.48 15.45 12.98
N GLY A 24 4.73 14.38 12.70
CA GLY A 24 5.12 13.06 13.17
C GLY A 24 6.58 12.87 12.75
N ALA A 25 7.45 12.51 13.69
CA ALA A 25 8.88 12.35 13.39
C ALA A 25 9.01 11.28 12.30
N GLN A 26 9.30 11.73 11.07
CA GLN A 26 9.48 10.86 9.93
C GLN A 26 10.79 10.10 10.16
N ILE A 27 10.73 8.76 10.13
CA ILE A 27 11.91 7.91 10.33
C ILE A 27 12.89 8.21 9.19
N PRO A 28 14.12 8.67 9.49
CA PRO A 28 15.10 9.00 8.46
C PRO A 28 15.62 7.72 7.78
N LEU A 29 15.95 7.81 6.50
CA LEU A 29 16.49 6.69 5.72
C LEU A 29 17.76 6.08 6.35
N SER A 30 18.54 6.88 7.10
CA SER A 30 19.73 6.43 7.83
C SER A 30 19.43 5.37 8.89
N GLU A 31 18.23 5.37 9.50
CA GLU A 31 17.84 4.34 10.46
C GLU A 31 17.62 2.99 9.77
N PHE A 32 17.01 2.99 8.58
CA PHE A 32 16.90 1.79 7.75
C PHE A 32 18.27 1.27 7.30
N ALA A 33 19.15 2.17 6.85
CA ALA A 33 20.52 1.81 6.48
C ALA A 33 21.28 1.18 7.66
N GLN A 34 21.12 1.74 8.85
CA GLN A 34 21.72 1.19 10.06
C GLN A 34 21.16 -0.21 10.40
N ALA A 35 19.85 -0.40 10.31
CA ALA A 35 19.22 -1.69 10.58
C ALA A 35 19.67 -2.77 9.59
N LEU A 36 19.84 -2.42 8.30
CA LEU A 36 20.30 -3.33 7.25
C LEU A 36 21.73 -3.85 7.49
N TYR A 37 22.60 -3.16 8.24
CA TYR A 37 23.94 -3.69 8.55
C TYR A 37 23.93 -5.02 9.31
N SER A 38 22.82 -5.35 9.96
CA SER A 38 22.64 -6.64 10.67
C SER A 38 22.31 -7.81 9.73
N ILE A 39 22.03 -7.54 8.46
CA ILE A 39 21.66 -8.51 7.43
C ILE A 39 22.66 -8.37 6.27
N PRO A 40 23.51 -9.38 6.01
CA PRO A 40 24.36 -9.37 4.83
C PRO A 40 23.48 -9.42 3.57
N VAL A 41 23.19 -8.27 2.99
CA VAL A 41 22.45 -8.13 1.72
C VAL A 41 23.41 -7.89 0.58
N SER A 42 23.10 -8.47 -0.57
CA SER A 42 23.88 -8.39 -1.80
C SER A 42 23.72 -7.02 -2.48
N ASN A 43 22.55 -6.40 -2.37
CA ASN A 43 22.25 -5.09 -2.96
C ASN A 43 21.51 -4.15 -1.97
N PRO A 44 22.24 -3.55 -1.00
CA PRO A 44 21.64 -2.64 -0.03
C PRO A 44 21.09 -1.35 -0.67
N ASP A 45 21.72 -0.87 -1.74
CA ASP A 45 21.34 0.38 -2.41
C ASP A 45 19.96 0.28 -3.04
N PHE A 46 19.64 -0.86 -3.65
CA PHE A 46 18.31 -1.14 -4.19
C PHE A 46 17.23 -1.08 -3.09
N ILE A 47 17.44 -1.83 -1.98
CA ILE A 47 16.48 -1.86 -0.87
C ILE A 47 16.27 -0.46 -0.29
N LEU A 48 17.35 0.30 -0.09
CA LEU A 48 17.26 1.66 0.45
C LEU A 48 16.55 2.63 -0.50
N SER A 49 16.83 2.54 -1.80
CA SER A 49 16.17 3.38 -2.80
C SER A 49 14.67 3.08 -2.87
N SER A 50 14.27 1.80 -2.79
CA SER A 50 12.86 1.41 -2.73
C SER A 50 12.17 1.90 -1.45
N ILE A 51 12.86 1.87 -0.31
CA ILE A 51 12.34 2.43 0.94
C ILE A 51 12.18 3.95 0.83
N GLU A 52 13.13 4.66 0.22
CA GLU A 52 13.04 6.10 0.00
C GLU A 52 11.83 6.47 -0.86
N LEU A 53 11.60 5.73 -1.95
CA LEU A 53 10.39 5.87 -2.78
C LEU A 53 9.11 5.61 -1.97
N GLY A 54 9.13 4.59 -1.12
CA GLY A 54 8.04 4.27 -0.20
C GLY A 54 7.76 5.41 0.79
N ILE A 55 8.78 5.96 1.46
CA ILE A 55 8.64 7.05 2.45
C ILE A 55 7.97 8.29 1.85
N ALA A 56 8.08 8.51 0.54
CA ALA A 56 7.40 9.60 -0.15
C ALA A 56 5.86 9.39 -0.25
N GLN A 57 5.35 8.19 0.03
CA GLN A 57 3.93 7.85 0.02
C GLN A 57 3.29 8.13 1.40
N PRO A 58 2.05 8.67 1.46
CA PRO A 58 1.41 9.04 2.73
C PRO A 58 1.16 7.88 3.71
N ASP A 59 0.92 6.68 3.16
CA ASP A 59 0.51 5.46 3.87
C ASP A 59 1.67 4.47 4.09
N PHE A 60 2.91 4.90 3.87
CA PHE A 60 4.06 4.01 4.01
C PHE A 60 4.29 3.59 5.48
N PRO A 61 4.38 2.27 5.77
CA PRO A 61 4.43 1.75 7.13
C PRO A 61 5.86 1.79 7.71
N ALA A 62 6.50 2.97 7.71
CA ALA A 62 7.92 3.14 8.04
C ALA A 62 8.33 2.46 9.37
N SER A 63 7.56 2.71 10.44
CA SER A 63 7.84 2.16 11.77
C SER A 63 7.73 0.63 11.81
N ALA A 64 6.74 0.06 11.13
CA ALA A 64 6.55 -1.39 11.08
C ALA A 64 7.62 -2.06 10.23
N LEU A 65 8.02 -1.43 9.11
CA LEU A 65 9.09 -1.92 8.25
C LEU A 65 10.45 -1.90 8.96
N LEU A 66 10.78 -0.80 9.66
CA LEU A 66 12.02 -0.73 10.44
C LEU A 66 12.08 -1.87 11.48
N ARG A 67 10.99 -2.05 12.24
CA ARG A 67 10.86 -3.13 13.21
C ARG A 67 11.01 -4.52 12.56
N LEU A 68 10.49 -4.70 11.35
CA LEU A 68 10.66 -5.96 10.60
C LEU A 68 12.12 -6.21 10.27
N ILE A 69 12.84 -5.21 9.75
CA ILE A 69 14.27 -5.32 9.41
C ILE A 69 15.09 -5.65 10.66
N GLU A 70 14.87 -4.94 11.77
CA GLU A 70 15.55 -5.21 13.04
C GLU A 70 15.29 -6.64 13.54
N ARG A 71 14.04 -7.11 13.45
CA ARG A 71 13.66 -8.46 13.85
C ARG A 71 14.30 -9.53 12.95
N LEU A 72 14.36 -9.27 11.65
CA LEU A 72 15.06 -10.15 10.69
C LEU A 72 16.57 -10.19 10.96
N GLY A 73 17.18 -9.06 11.31
CA GLY A 73 18.57 -8.96 11.74
C GLY A 73 18.93 -9.98 12.81
N GLY A 74 18.12 -10.05 13.87
CA GLY A 74 18.29 -11.00 14.97
C GLY A 74 17.85 -12.45 14.69
N HIS A 75 17.18 -12.73 13.56
CA HIS A 75 16.65 -14.06 13.27
C HIS A 75 17.77 -15.07 12.90
N PRO A 76 17.71 -16.36 13.29
CA PRO A 76 18.79 -17.32 13.02
C PRO A 76 18.84 -17.85 11.58
N ALA A 77 17.92 -17.44 10.70
CA ALA A 77 17.87 -17.91 9.31
C ALA A 77 19.11 -17.44 8.50
N PRO A 78 19.45 -18.15 7.41
CA PRO A 78 20.50 -17.72 6.49
C PRO A 78 20.27 -16.32 5.94
N ALA A 79 21.36 -15.60 5.66
CA ALA A 79 21.31 -14.22 5.13
C ALA A 79 20.49 -14.12 3.83
N PHE A 80 20.64 -15.08 2.92
CA PHE A 80 19.90 -15.08 1.65
C PHE A 80 18.38 -15.19 1.83
N GLU A 81 17.89 -15.90 2.84
CA GLU A 81 16.44 -15.99 3.11
C GLU A 81 15.89 -14.69 3.69
N LYS A 82 16.68 -14.02 4.55
CA LYS A 82 16.32 -12.69 5.08
C LYS A 82 16.31 -11.66 3.96
N GLU A 83 17.32 -11.69 3.09
CA GLU A 83 17.42 -10.81 1.93
C GLU A 83 16.23 -11.02 0.99
N ALA A 84 15.86 -12.26 0.69
CA ALA A 84 14.72 -12.56 -0.19
C ALA A 84 13.41 -11.90 0.31
N LEU A 85 13.12 -11.95 1.61
CA LEU A 85 11.98 -11.26 2.21
C LEU A 85 12.01 -9.74 1.99
N LEU A 86 13.17 -9.13 2.19
CA LEU A 86 13.34 -7.69 2.00
C LEU A 86 13.21 -7.29 0.54
N LEU A 87 13.68 -8.15 -0.38
CA LEU A 87 13.56 -7.91 -1.81
C LEU A 87 12.09 -7.91 -2.25
N VAL A 88 11.22 -8.77 -1.72
CA VAL A 88 9.78 -8.72 -2.04
C VAL A 88 9.18 -7.35 -1.66
N LEU A 89 9.49 -6.85 -0.47
CA LEU A 89 9.01 -5.54 -0.01
C LEU A 89 9.61 -4.38 -0.81
N ALA A 90 10.87 -4.50 -1.23
CA ALA A 90 11.54 -3.52 -2.05
C ALA A 90 10.93 -3.42 -3.45
N HIS A 91 10.67 -4.54 -4.12
CA HIS A 91 9.98 -4.56 -5.42
C HIS A 91 8.56 -4.00 -5.29
N ALA A 92 7.79 -4.41 -4.27
CA ALA A 92 6.45 -3.87 -4.05
C ALA A 92 6.46 -2.34 -3.85
N SER A 93 7.46 -1.81 -3.12
CA SER A 93 7.60 -0.36 -2.93
C SER A 93 8.03 0.37 -4.21
N GLU A 94 8.93 -0.23 -4.99
CA GLU A 94 9.36 0.29 -6.30
C GLU A 94 8.18 0.36 -7.29
N ASP A 95 7.32 -0.66 -7.29
CA ASP A 95 6.10 -0.73 -8.11
C ASP A 95 4.97 0.19 -7.60
N GLY A 96 5.19 0.92 -6.50
CA GLY A 96 4.20 1.82 -5.91
C GLY A 96 3.01 1.08 -5.30
N LEU A 97 3.18 -0.18 -4.88
CA LEU A 97 2.14 -0.96 -4.21
C LEU A 97 2.11 -0.65 -2.70
N PRO A 98 0.93 -0.72 -2.06
CA PRO A 98 0.83 -0.54 -0.61
C PRO A 98 1.41 -1.76 0.12
N ILE A 99 2.50 -1.56 0.87
CA ILE A 99 3.22 -2.66 1.54
C ILE A 99 2.77 -2.94 2.98
N GLU A 100 1.82 -2.18 3.55
CA GLU A 100 1.40 -2.34 4.96
C GLU A 100 0.93 -3.76 5.28
N GLY A 101 0.10 -4.36 4.42
CA GLY A 101 -0.36 -5.73 4.56
C GLY A 101 0.78 -6.75 4.49
N LEU A 102 1.75 -6.53 3.58
CA LEU A 102 2.92 -7.39 3.40
C LEU A 102 3.83 -7.35 4.64
N VAL A 103 4.13 -6.15 5.15
CA VAL A 103 4.94 -5.96 6.37
C VAL A 103 4.26 -6.61 7.57
N SER A 104 2.94 -6.44 7.71
CA SER A 104 2.17 -7.03 8.80
C SER A 104 2.20 -8.56 8.75
N LYS A 105 2.04 -9.15 7.56
CA LYS A 105 2.14 -10.61 7.37
C LYS A 105 3.54 -11.15 7.63
N ALA A 106 4.58 -10.44 7.23
CA ALA A 106 5.96 -10.80 7.53
C ALA A 106 6.21 -10.83 9.05
N LEU A 107 5.78 -9.79 9.76
CA LEU A 107 5.89 -9.72 11.21
C LEU A 107 5.09 -10.83 11.92
N GLU A 108 3.87 -11.13 11.44
CA GLU A 108 3.04 -12.24 11.94
C GLU A 108 3.76 -13.59 11.76
N GLY A 109 4.30 -13.86 10.57
CA GLY A 109 5.04 -15.07 10.27
C GLY A 109 6.27 -15.25 11.18
N LEU A 110 7.07 -14.19 11.36
CA LEU A 110 8.22 -14.19 12.26
C LEU A 110 7.81 -14.33 13.74
N ALA A 111 6.63 -13.85 14.13
CA ALA A 111 6.08 -14.05 15.47
C ALA A 111 5.66 -15.51 15.72
N ARG A 112 5.23 -16.20 14.66
CA ARG A 112 4.83 -17.61 14.69
C ARG A 112 5.97 -18.59 14.41
N ASN A 113 7.21 -18.09 14.25
CA ASN A 113 8.39 -18.88 13.88
C ASN A 113 8.21 -19.64 12.55
N ILE A 114 7.45 -19.07 11.62
CA ILE A 114 7.37 -19.59 10.25
C ILE A 114 8.74 -19.39 9.59
N PRO A 115 9.27 -20.39 8.85
CA PRO A 115 10.53 -20.23 8.13
C PRO A 115 10.49 -19.03 7.19
N PRO A 116 11.52 -18.16 7.16
CA PRO A 116 11.57 -16.99 6.29
C PRO A 116 11.28 -17.28 4.82
N GLN A 117 11.75 -18.41 4.29
CA GLN A 117 11.40 -18.85 2.92
C GLN A 117 9.89 -19.04 2.71
N ALA A 118 9.17 -19.63 3.68
CA ALA A 118 7.73 -19.81 3.56
C ALA A 118 6.97 -18.49 3.71
N ILE A 119 7.48 -17.57 4.54
CA ILE A 119 6.96 -16.21 4.62
C ILE A 119 7.15 -15.52 3.26
N GLU A 120 8.34 -15.61 2.67
CA GLU A 120 8.66 -14.98 1.38
C GLU A 120 7.71 -15.44 0.28
N GLN A 121 7.47 -16.75 0.14
CA GLN A 121 6.51 -17.28 -0.83
C GLN A 121 5.11 -16.69 -0.65
N GLY A 122 4.63 -16.59 0.60
CA GLY A 122 3.34 -15.97 0.90
C GLY A 122 3.30 -14.48 0.59
N LEU A 123 4.40 -13.74 0.85
CA LEU A 123 4.50 -12.32 0.50
C LEU A 123 4.53 -12.12 -1.01
N SER A 124 5.28 -12.95 -1.74
CA SER A 124 5.37 -12.90 -3.21
C SER A 124 4.01 -13.12 -3.86
N ALA A 125 3.24 -14.11 -3.40
CA ALA A 125 1.86 -14.32 -3.87
C ALA A 125 0.95 -13.12 -3.58
N ARG A 126 1.06 -12.52 -2.39
CA ARG A 126 0.27 -11.33 -2.01
C ARG A 126 0.70 -10.07 -2.77
N MET A 127 1.97 -9.90 -3.06
CA MET A 127 2.49 -8.82 -3.91
C MET A 127 1.91 -8.95 -5.32
N ASN A 128 1.90 -10.16 -5.89
CA ASN A 128 1.29 -10.41 -7.20
C ASN A 128 -0.21 -10.07 -7.19
N LEU A 129 -0.95 -10.47 -6.16
CA LEU A 129 -2.38 -10.10 -6.02
C LEU A 129 -2.59 -8.59 -5.98
N LEU A 130 -1.73 -7.84 -5.28
CA LEU A 130 -1.80 -6.38 -5.25
C LEU A 130 -1.57 -5.76 -6.64
N ALA A 131 -0.53 -6.23 -7.35
CA ALA A 131 -0.21 -5.78 -8.70
C ALA A 131 -1.36 -6.06 -9.69
N GLU A 132 -1.88 -7.28 -9.67
CA GLU A 132 -2.97 -7.71 -10.56
C GLU A 132 -4.28 -7.00 -10.24
N THR A 133 -4.54 -6.74 -8.96
CA THR A 133 -5.70 -5.93 -8.55
C THR A 133 -5.57 -4.49 -9.06
N ARG A 134 -4.38 -3.88 -8.98
CA ARG A 134 -4.13 -2.54 -9.53
C ARG A 134 -4.38 -2.51 -11.02
N ASP A 135 -3.82 -3.47 -11.74
CA ASP A 135 -3.92 -3.54 -13.19
C ASP A 135 -5.37 -3.80 -13.63
N LEU A 136 -6.13 -4.60 -12.87
CA LEU A 136 -7.58 -4.75 -13.03
C LEU A 136 -8.31 -3.42 -12.85
N LEU A 137 -8.06 -2.68 -11.76
CA LEU A 137 -8.74 -1.40 -11.53
C LEU A 137 -8.45 -0.40 -12.67
N TYR A 138 -7.21 -0.35 -13.17
CA TYR A 138 -6.85 0.44 -14.34
C TYR A 138 -7.58 -0.02 -15.61
N ALA A 139 -7.68 -1.33 -15.85
CA ALA A 139 -8.44 -1.88 -16.98
C ALA A 139 -9.95 -1.53 -16.89
N LYS A 140 -10.49 -1.39 -15.68
CA LYS A 140 -11.86 -0.92 -15.40
C LYS A 140 -12.00 0.60 -15.37
N GLY A 141 -10.96 1.34 -15.72
CA GLY A 141 -10.97 2.79 -15.81
C GLY A 141 -11.08 3.50 -14.45
N ILE A 142 -10.65 2.84 -13.38
CA ILE A 142 -10.53 3.40 -12.02
C ILE A 142 -9.05 3.69 -11.81
N PHE A 143 -8.69 4.97 -11.66
CA PHE A 143 -7.29 5.39 -11.68
C PHE A 143 -6.88 6.01 -10.34
N SER A 144 -5.61 5.87 -9.98
CA SER A 144 -5.02 6.63 -8.90
C SER A 144 -4.70 8.06 -9.36
N ALA A 145 -4.89 9.02 -8.45
CA ALA A 145 -4.52 10.40 -8.63
C ALA A 145 -3.40 10.76 -7.64
N PRO A 146 -2.30 11.39 -8.10
CA PRO A 146 -1.25 11.87 -7.22
C PRO A 146 -1.78 12.86 -6.17
N PHE A 147 -1.11 12.93 -5.03
CA PHE A 147 -1.45 13.89 -4.00
C PHE A 147 -1.44 15.33 -4.54
N GLY A 148 -2.51 16.08 -4.26
CA GLY A 148 -2.66 17.47 -4.71
C GLY A 148 -3.05 17.65 -6.18
N ALA A 149 -3.24 16.57 -6.95
CA ALA A 149 -3.75 16.67 -8.31
C ALA A 149 -5.23 17.10 -8.31
N SER A 150 -5.61 17.98 -9.25
CA SER A 150 -7.02 18.26 -9.50
C SER A 150 -7.64 17.03 -10.17
N LEU A 151 -8.66 16.45 -9.53
CA LEU A 151 -9.40 15.31 -10.07
C LEU A 151 -10.22 15.78 -11.28
N SER A 152 -9.65 15.64 -12.47
CA SER A 152 -10.29 16.04 -13.74
C SER A 152 -11.20 14.95 -14.32
N VAL A 153 -11.12 13.73 -13.79
CA VAL A 153 -11.90 12.57 -14.24
C VAL A 153 -12.69 12.02 -13.06
N ALA A 154 -13.98 11.75 -13.26
CA ALA A 154 -14.89 11.25 -12.22
C ALA A 154 -14.49 9.89 -11.61
N THR A 155 -13.54 9.19 -12.23
CA THR A 155 -13.06 7.87 -11.82
C THR A 155 -11.63 7.90 -11.26
N ALA A 156 -11.05 9.09 -11.11
CA ALA A 156 -9.76 9.28 -10.47
C ALA A 156 -9.94 9.37 -8.95
N ILE A 157 -9.29 8.47 -8.24
CA ILE A 157 -9.36 8.33 -6.77
C ILE A 157 -8.01 8.78 -6.19
N PRO A 158 -7.98 9.59 -5.12
CA PRO A 158 -6.72 9.92 -4.44
C PRO A 158 -5.91 8.67 -4.08
N MET A 159 -4.58 8.70 -4.27
CA MET A 159 -3.68 7.55 -4.10
C MET A 159 -3.93 6.76 -2.81
N GLU A 160 -4.06 7.44 -1.67
CA GLU A 160 -4.32 6.81 -0.37
C GLU A 160 -5.59 5.94 -0.39
N ARG A 161 -6.70 6.47 -0.94
CA ARG A 161 -7.96 5.75 -1.07
C ARG A 161 -7.86 4.62 -2.08
N PHE A 162 -7.13 4.84 -3.18
CA PHE A 162 -6.88 3.80 -4.18
C PHE A 162 -6.11 2.63 -3.56
N ASN A 163 -5.06 2.90 -2.79
CA ASN A 163 -4.28 1.88 -2.07
C ASN A 163 -5.15 1.09 -1.08
N GLN A 164 -6.07 1.75 -0.36
CA GLN A 164 -7.02 1.05 0.51
C GLN A 164 -7.94 0.09 -0.26
N LEU A 165 -8.37 0.46 -1.48
CA LEU A 165 -9.11 -0.45 -2.35
C LEU A 165 -8.25 -1.65 -2.78
N LEU A 166 -6.99 -1.42 -3.16
CA LEU A 166 -6.07 -2.51 -3.53
C LEU A 166 -5.93 -3.52 -2.38
N ILE A 167 -5.67 -3.04 -1.17
CA ILE A 167 -5.55 -3.89 0.03
C ILE A 167 -6.84 -4.68 0.23
N HIS A 168 -7.99 -4.00 0.30
CA HIS A 168 -9.24 -4.65 0.68
C HIS A 168 -9.90 -5.52 -0.41
N ILE A 169 -9.43 -5.43 -1.65
CA ILE A 169 -9.77 -6.39 -2.71
C ILE A 169 -8.80 -7.57 -2.70
N SER A 170 -7.49 -7.31 -2.63
CA SER A 170 -6.45 -8.35 -2.72
C SER A 170 -6.40 -9.28 -1.50
N GLU A 171 -6.58 -8.75 -0.29
CA GLU A 171 -6.56 -9.52 0.96
C GLU A 171 -7.55 -10.70 0.99
N PRO A 172 -8.87 -10.51 0.79
CA PRO A 172 -9.82 -11.62 0.83
C PRO A 172 -9.56 -12.67 -0.26
N ILE A 173 -9.02 -12.28 -1.42
CA ILE A 173 -8.61 -13.23 -2.46
C ILE A 173 -7.44 -14.09 -1.95
N GLY A 174 -6.43 -13.45 -1.37
CA GLY A 174 -5.29 -14.15 -0.78
C GLY A 174 -5.70 -15.09 0.35
N ASP A 175 -6.55 -14.64 1.26
CA ASP A 175 -7.03 -15.45 2.39
C ASP A 175 -7.86 -16.66 1.91
N PHE A 176 -8.67 -16.49 0.86
CA PHE A 176 -9.42 -17.59 0.25
C PHE A 176 -8.49 -18.65 -0.37
N LEU A 177 -7.48 -18.23 -1.12
CA LEU A 177 -6.49 -19.13 -1.74
C LEU A 177 -5.64 -19.85 -0.69
N GLU A 178 -5.16 -19.13 0.34
CA GLU A 178 -4.44 -19.71 1.47
C GLU A 178 -5.31 -20.73 2.24
N GLY A 179 -6.62 -20.53 2.28
CA GLY A 179 -7.60 -21.46 2.84
C GLY A 179 -7.86 -22.72 1.99
N GLY A 180 -7.19 -22.87 0.84
CA GLY A 180 -7.38 -23.99 -0.09
C GLY A 180 -8.53 -23.78 -1.09
N GLY A 181 -9.02 -22.55 -1.23
CA GLY A 181 -10.00 -22.17 -2.23
C GLY A 181 -9.46 -22.30 -3.66
N SER A 182 -10.35 -22.59 -4.62
CA SER A 182 -9.97 -22.72 -6.02
C SER A 182 -9.95 -21.36 -6.73
N PRO A 183 -8.88 -21.00 -7.46
CA PRO A 183 -8.82 -19.72 -8.20
C PRO A 183 -9.90 -19.62 -9.29
N PHE A 184 -10.53 -20.75 -9.68
CA PHE A 184 -11.62 -20.78 -10.65
C PHE A 184 -13.00 -20.46 -10.06
N ASP A 185 -13.12 -20.34 -8.73
CA ASP A 185 -14.38 -20.04 -8.05
C ASP A 185 -14.65 -18.53 -8.01
N GLY A 186 -14.58 -17.86 -9.17
CA GLY A 186 -14.72 -16.40 -9.29
C GLY A 186 -15.97 -15.81 -8.63
N HIS A 187 -17.09 -16.56 -8.61
CA HIS A 187 -18.30 -16.13 -7.91
C HIS A 187 -18.13 -16.10 -6.39
N VAL A 188 -17.39 -17.04 -5.81
CA VAL A 188 -17.11 -17.07 -4.37
C VAL A 188 -16.14 -15.94 -4.02
N LEU A 189 -15.06 -15.79 -4.79
CA LEU A 189 -14.12 -14.67 -4.68
C LEU A 189 -14.85 -13.32 -4.72
N TYR A 190 -15.78 -13.15 -5.67
CA TYR A 190 -16.59 -11.94 -5.76
C TYR A 190 -17.44 -11.68 -4.51
N GLN A 191 -18.04 -12.72 -3.92
CA GLN A 191 -18.80 -12.54 -2.68
C GLN A 191 -17.89 -12.15 -1.53
N GLU A 192 -16.71 -12.75 -1.39
CA GLU A 192 -15.75 -12.39 -0.34
C GLU A 192 -15.30 -10.92 -0.48
N VAL A 193 -14.90 -10.50 -1.68
CA VAL A 193 -14.53 -9.10 -1.96
C VAL A 193 -15.70 -8.16 -1.70
N ARG A 194 -16.90 -8.48 -2.23
CA ARG A 194 -18.09 -7.64 -2.04
C ARG A 194 -18.44 -7.49 -0.56
N ASN A 195 -18.45 -8.58 0.20
CA ASN A 195 -18.74 -8.56 1.63
C ASN A 195 -17.74 -7.68 2.36
N ARG A 196 -16.44 -7.83 2.07
CA ARG A 196 -15.37 -7.02 2.65
C ARG A 196 -15.55 -5.53 2.38
N LEU A 197 -15.74 -5.16 1.11
CA LEU A 197 -15.90 -3.75 0.71
C LEU A 197 -17.17 -3.13 1.32
N THR A 198 -18.28 -3.88 1.34
CA THR A 198 -19.56 -3.40 1.90
C THR A 198 -19.47 -3.21 3.43
N GLN A 199 -18.75 -4.08 4.14
CA GLN A 199 -18.55 -3.94 5.59
C GLN A 199 -17.72 -2.72 5.97
N LEU A 200 -16.77 -2.32 5.11
CA LEU A 200 -15.88 -1.18 5.33
C LEU A 200 -16.44 0.14 4.78
N GLN A 201 -17.54 0.06 4.02
CA GLN A 201 -18.21 1.20 3.38
C GLN A 201 -18.72 2.19 4.43
N GLY A 202 -18.32 3.46 4.30
CA GLY A 202 -18.67 4.54 5.22
C GLY A 202 -17.93 4.48 6.57
N VAL A 203 -17.02 3.54 6.76
CA VAL A 203 -16.18 3.40 7.96
C VAL A 203 -14.73 3.71 7.62
N THR A 204 -14.13 2.89 6.75
CA THR A 204 -12.74 3.03 6.29
C THR A 204 -12.69 3.44 4.83
N LEU A 205 -13.61 2.90 4.02
CA LEU A 205 -13.73 3.19 2.60
C LEU A 205 -14.86 4.18 2.34
N LEU A 206 -14.66 5.09 1.39
CA LEU A 206 -15.72 6.00 0.96
C LEU A 206 -16.77 5.26 0.14
N VAL A 207 -18.03 5.64 0.35
CA VAL A 207 -19.21 4.99 -0.25
C VAL A 207 -19.09 4.97 -1.77
N GLU A 208 -18.69 6.10 -2.35
CA GLU A 208 -18.60 6.30 -3.79
C GLU A 208 -17.52 5.44 -4.44
N ASP A 209 -16.40 5.20 -3.73
CA ASP A 209 -15.32 4.34 -4.22
C ASP A 209 -15.75 2.87 -4.26
N VAL A 210 -16.44 2.43 -3.20
CA VAL A 210 -16.94 1.06 -3.11
C VAL A 210 -17.97 0.79 -4.20
N GLU A 211 -18.92 1.71 -4.39
CA GLU A 211 -19.92 1.61 -5.47
C GLU A 211 -19.25 1.59 -6.85
N LEU A 212 -18.29 2.49 -7.08
CA LEU A 212 -17.54 2.55 -8.34
C LEU A 212 -16.83 1.24 -8.69
N VAL A 213 -16.20 0.59 -7.70
CA VAL A 213 -15.54 -0.70 -7.88
C VAL A 213 -16.57 -1.79 -8.15
N LEU A 214 -17.57 -1.95 -7.28
CA LEU A 214 -18.55 -3.04 -7.37
C LEU A 214 -19.43 -2.97 -8.62
N ASP A 215 -19.61 -1.79 -9.21
CA ASP A 215 -20.33 -1.62 -10.47
C ASP A 215 -19.51 -2.07 -11.70
N ARG A 216 -18.20 -2.31 -11.55
CA ARG A 216 -17.28 -2.51 -12.69
C ARG A 216 -16.50 -3.82 -12.66
N ILE A 217 -16.27 -4.37 -11.48
CA ILE A 217 -15.63 -5.68 -11.36
C ILE A 217 -16.70 -6.78 -11.41
N ASP A 218 -16.36 -7.90 -12.02
CA ASP A 218 -17.20 -9.07 -12.12
C ASP A 218 -16.45 -10.34 -11.68
N PRO A 219 -17.15 -11.48 -11.48
CA PRO A 219 -16.54 -12.73 -11.06
C PRO A 219 -15.39 -13.23 -11.95
N SER A 220 -15.44 -12.96 -13.25
CA SER A 220 -14.40 -13.41 -14.19
C SER A 220 -13.11 -12.61 -14.05
N ASP A 221 -13.21 -11.33 -13.69
CA ASP A 221 -12.04 -10.50 -13.37
C ASP A 221 -11.29 -11.06 -12.16
N LEU A 222 -12.02 -11.43 -11.11
CA LEU A 222 -11.41 -11.95 -9.87
C LEU A 222 -10.80 -13.33 -10.06
N THR A 223 -11.36 -14.15 -10.96
CA THR A 223 -10.68 -15.39 -11.40
C THR A 223 -9.32 -15.08 -12.04
N GLN A 224 -9.22 -14.06 -12.90
CA GLN A 224 -7.96 -13.71 -13.55
C GLN A 224 -6.91 -13.23 -12.54
N VAL A 225 -7.31 -12.35 -11.61
CA VAL A 225 -6.44 -11.89 -10.52
C VAL A 225 -5.96 -13.07 -9.65
N ALA A 226 -6.86 -13.98 -9.28
CA ALA A 226 -6.51 -15.15 -8.47
C ALA A 226 -5.57 -16.12 -9.20
N LEU A 227 -5.74 -16.31 -10.52
CA LEU A 227 -4.87 -17.18 -11.32
C LEU A 227 -3.44 -16.65 -11.41
N ALA A 228 -3.26 -15.34 -11.55
CA ALA A 228 -1.93 -14.72 -11.61
C ALA A 228 -1.15 -14.83 -10.29
N ALA A 229 -1.82 -15.06 -9.17
CA ALA A 229 -1.18 -15.28 -7.88
C ALA A 229 -0.69 -16.72 -7.64
N VAL A 230 -1.19 -17.68 -8.43
CA VAL A 230 -0.86 -19.12 -8.28
C VAL A 230 -0.08 -19.70 -9.47
N SER A 231 0.14 -18.90 -10.51
CA SER A 231 0.93 -19.21 -11.70
C SER A 231 2.42 -18.96 -11.48
#